data_AF-A0A8T1TU84-F1
#
_entry.id   AF-A0A8T1TU84-F1
#
_cell.length_a   1.000
_cell.length_b   1.000
_cell.length_c   1.000
_cell.angle_alpha   90.00
_cell.angle_beta   90.00
_cell.angle_gamma   90.00
#
_symmetry.space_group_name_H-M   'P 1'
#
loop_
_entity.id
_entity.type
_entity.pdbx_description
1 polymer ?
#
loop_
_entity_poly.entity_id
_entity_poly.type
_entity_poly.pdbx_seq_one_letter_code
_entity_poly.pdbx_strand_id
1 'polypeptide(L)'
;MWEEVASQYNAKRERTSFVRDYDSLRRQFRSLVGGDDSRRFESPQVQGRGTIFTSTGNFDVAFGGEIWLDNEEATATGDRLGSSSSKSNGGATSGDTPRAAERPRGDPPRFRSSFHRRASSTTRGTYAANKRIRAKERVDQLHIDLDELEEDKSGGQSKTMRILLLLREEADRRTESEDHRRREDREERLAAERLECEEREQVRRENVAAAQQLRDNQIRRNAAAAAENRLRCEERLAQERDEARQRHKELMLRFCSIQRGSNA
;
A
#
# COMPACT_ATOMS: atom_id res chain seq x y z
N MET A 1 39.25 -3.08 11.01
CA MET A 1 38.71 -4.46 10.98
C MET A 1 38.19 -4.84 9.58
N TRP A 2 37.12 -4.25 9.05
CA TRP A 2 36.60 -4.63 7.71
C TRP A 2 37.51 -4.24 6.53
N GLU A 3 38.29 -3.18 6.67
CA GLU A 3 39.30 -2.77 5.68
C GLU A 3 40.44 -3.80 5.55
N GLU A 4 40.86 -4.42 6.66
CA GLU A 4 41.86 -5.49 6.65
C GLU A 4 41.29 -6.77 6.02
N VAL A 5 40.02 -7.08 6.29
CA VAL A 5 39.31 -8.20 5.66
C VAL A 5 39.19 -7.99 4.15
N ALA A 6 38.86 -6.78 3.71
CA ALA A 6 38.82 -6.43 2.30
C ALA A 6 40.20 -6.54 1.64
N SER A 7 41.24 -6.09 2.34
CA SER A 7 42.63 -6.18 1.86
C SER A 7 43.08 -7.64 1.73
N GLN A 8 42.80 -8.49 2.72
CA GLN A 8 43.13 -9.91 2.66
C GLN A 8 42.30 -10.68 1.62
N TYR A 9 41.01 -10.33 1.48
CA TYR A 9 40.13 -10.92 0.48
C TYR A 9 40.60 -10.58 -0.95
N ASN A 10 40.91 -9.31 -1.21
CA ASN A 10 41.41 -8.86 -2.50
C ASN A 10 42.82 -9.41 -2.81
N ALA A 11 43.65 -9.65 -1.79
CA ALA A 11 44.98 -10.27 -1.95
C ALA A 11 44.92 -11.77 -2.31
N LYS A 12 43.87 -12.48 -1.84
CA LYS A 12 43.64 -13.90 -2.14
C LYS A 12 42.71 -14.12 -3.35
N ARG A 13 42.29 -13.05 -4.02
CA ARG A 13 41.36 -13.08 -5.15
C ARG A 13 42.08 -13.45 -6.45
N GLU A 14 41.41 -14.18 -7.32
CA GLU A 14 41.86 -14.35 -8.70
C GLU A 14 41.87 -13.00 -9.45
N ARG A 15 42.94 -12.76 -10.22
CA ARG A 15 43.22 -11.46 -10.87
C ARG A 15 42.13 -10.98 -11.85
N THR A 16 41.21 -11.87 -12.24
CA THR A 16 40.15 -11.64 -13.23
C THR A 16 38.83 -11.12 -12.67
N SER A 17 38.60 -11.22 -11.35
CA SER A 17 37.38 -10.67 -10.73
C SER A 17 37.53 -9.18 -10.36
N PHE A 18 36.47 -8.50 -9.95
CA PHE A 18 36.57 -7.07 -9.58
C PHE A 18 37.05 -6.91 -8.13
N VAL A 19 37.79 -5.84 -7.85
CA VAL A 19 38.17 -5.47 -6.48
C VAL A 19 36.90 -5.17 -5.71
N ARG A 20 36.74 -5.79 -4.53
CA ARG A 20 35.56 -5.58 -3.69
C ARG A 20 35.88 -4.62 -2.57
N ASP A 21 35.03 -3.60 -2.44
CA ASP A 21 35.09 -2.63 -1.35
C ASP A 21 34.63 -3.27 -0.04
N TYR A 22 35.09 -2.72 1.08
CA TYR A 22 34.77 -3.22 2.42
C TYR A 22 33.25 -3.26 2.67
N ASP A 23 32.50 -2.28 2.15
CA ASP A 23 31.04 -2.23 2.29
C ASP A 23 30.33 -3.31 1.48
N SER A 24 30.88 -3.71 0.33
CA SER A 24 30.33 -4.81 -0.47
C SER A 24 30.50 -6.16 0.24
N LEU A 25 31.68 -6.40 0.84
CA LEU A 25 31.95 -7.61 1.60
C LEU A 25 31.12 -7.67 2.89
N ARG A 26 30.93 -6.53 3.56
CA ARG A 26 30.09 -6.43 4.75
C ARG A 26 28.62 -6.73 4.44
N ARG A 27 28.08 -6.20 3.34
CA ARG A 27 26.69 -6.48 2.92
C ARG A 27 26.50 -7.95 2.54
N GLN A 28 27.46 -8.52 1.82
CA GLN A 28 27.40 -9.94 1.45
C GLN A 28 27.51 -10.85 2.67
N PHE A 29 28.40 -10.54 3.61
CA PHE A 29 28.52 -11.29 4.86
C PHE A 29 27.24 -11.19 5.70
N ARG A 30 26.63 -10.00 5.78
CA ARG A 30 25.34 -9.80 6.44
C ARG A 30 24.21 -10.58 5.75
N SER A 31 24.23 -10.67 4.42
CA SER A 31 23.28 -11.50 3.66
C SER A 31 23.48 -13.00 3.89
N LEU A 32 24.73 -13.47 4.01
CA LEU A 32 25.05 -14.88 4.24
C LEU A 32 24.78 -15.34 5.68
N VAL A 33 25.13 -14.51 6.66
CA VAL A 33 25.04 -14.85 8.10
C VAL A 33 23.70 -14.43 8.69
N GLY A 34 23.08 -13.38 8.15
CA GLY A 34 21.75 -12.91 8.55
C GLY A 34 20.61 -13.48 7.73
N GLY A 35 20.84 -14.55 6.96
CA GLY A 35 19.83 -15.33 6.22
C GLY A 35 18.68 -14.53 5.63
N ASP A 36 18.82 -13.98 4.42
CA ASP A 36 17.73 -13.45 3.59
C ASP A 36 16.64 -12.60 4.30
N ASP A 37 17.00 -11.83 5.32
CA ASP A 37 16.13 -10.76 5.85
C ASP A 37 16.14 -9.50 4.95
N SER A 38 16.50 -9.65 3.68
CA SER A 38 16.46 -8.57 2.68
C SER A 38 15.11 -8.48 1.95
N ARG A 39 14.09 -9.24 2.36
CA ARG A 39 12.67 -8.96 2.05
C ARG A 39 11.87 -8.46 3.27
N ARG A 40 12.53 -8.04 4.35
CA ARG A 40 11.86 -7.52 5.55
C ARG A 40 12.60 -6.32 6.12
N PHE A 41 12.48 -5.18 5.44
CA PHE A 41 12.54 -3.89 6.13
C PHE A 41 11.44 -2.99 5.59
N GLU A 42 10.21 -3.46 5.74
CA GLU A 42 9.08 -2.58 6.03
C GLU A 42 8.69 -2.87 7.48
N SER A 43 8.53 -1.79 8.24
CA SER A 43 8.13 -1.78 9.65
C SER A 43 7.02 -2.80 9.96
N PRO A 44 7.15 -3.67 10.97
CA PRO A 44 6.05 -4.55 11.33
C PRO A 44 5.05 -3.77 12.20
N GLN A 45 4.09 -3.07 11.57
CA GLN A 45 2.77 -2.93 12.20
C GLN A 45 2.11 -4.32 12.15
N VAL A 46 2.37 -5.14 13.18
CA VAL A 46 1.66 -6.39 13.40
C VAL A 46 0.25 -6.04 13.88
N GLN A 47 -0.68 -5.79 12.96
CA GLN A 47 -2.10 -6.02 13.24
C GLN A 47 -2.42 -7.48 12.91
N GLY A 48 -1.99 -8.38 13.80
CA GLY A 48 -2.41 -9.77 13.78
C GLY A 48 -3.86 -9.88 14.23
N ARG A 49 -4.81 -9.50 13.36
CA ARG A 49 -6.23 -9.82 13.54
C ARG A 49 -6.53 -11.13 12.84
N GLY A 50 -6.80 -12.17 13.62
CA GLY A 50 -7.17 -13.47 13.10
C GLY A 50 -7.34 -14.48 14.21
N THR A 51 -8.37 -15.31 14.08
CA THR A 51 -8.65 -16.40 15.01
C THR A 51 -8.07 -17.69 14.44
N ILE A 52 -7.17 -18.34 15.17
CA ILE A 52 -6.60 -19.63 14.80
C ILE A 52 -7.51 -20.72 15.39
N PHE A 53 -8.03 -21.58 14.52
CA PHE A 53 -8.89 -22.70 14.90
C PHE A 53 -8.03 -23.94 15.18
N THR A 54 -8.18 -24.53 16.36
CA THR A 54 -7.51 -25.79 16.74
C THR A 54 -8.54 -26.80 17.26
N SER A 55 -8.18 -28.08 17.29
CA SER A 55 -9.08 -29.17 17.71
C SER A 55 -9.56 -29.08 19.17
N THR A 56 -8.95 -28.18 19.96
CA THR A 56 -9.29 -27.90 21.36
C THR A 56 -10.00 -26.55 21.56
N GLY A 57 -10.22 -25.78 20.48
CA GLY A 57 -10.89 -24.48 20.52
C GLY A 57 -10.23 -23.39 19.67
N ASN A 58 -10.86 -22.23 19.64
CA ASN A 58 -10.45 -21.11 18.79
C ASN A 58 -9.71 -20.05 19.62
N PHE A 59 -8.54 -19.59 19.17
CA PHE A 59 -7.73 -18.57 19.84
C PHE A 59 -7.62 -17.30 19.01
N ASP A 60 -7.86 -16.15 19.62
CA ASP A 60 -7.79 -14.85 18.94
C ASP A 60 -6.42 -14.18 19.14
N VAL A 61 -5.72 -13.87 18.05
CA VAL A 61 -4.30 -13.47 18.04
C VAL A 61 -4.06 -12.03 18.53
N ALA A 62 -5.13 -11.26 18.74
CA ALA A 62 -5.06 -9.88 19.24
C ALA A 62 -4.50 -9.74 20.68
N PHE A 63 -4.45 -10.82 21.46
CA PHE A 63 -3.99 -10.80 22.86
C PHE A 63 -2.48 -11.08 23.05
N GLY A 64 -1.73 -11.37 21.98
CA GLY A 64 -0.31 -11.78 22.10
C GLY A 64 0.71 -10.63 22.17
N GLY A 65 0.27 -9.36 22.04
CA GLY A 65 1.16 -8.21 21.89
C GLY A 65 1.80 -7.66 23.18
N GLU A 66 1.29 -8.01 24.36
CA GLU A 66 1.70 -7.38 25.63
C GLU A 66 2.78 -8.16 26.41
N ILE A 67 3.32 -9.27 25.88
CA ILE A 67 4.25 -10.13 26.64
C ILE A 67 5.73 -9.77 26.37
N TRP A 68 6.02 -8.90 25.40
CA TRP A 68 7.40 -8.58 25.00
C TRP A 68 7.62 -7.07 24.83
N LEU A 69 7.52 -6.32 25.92
CA LEU A 69 8.18 -5.02 26.05
C LEU A 69 9.13 -5.10 27.24
N ASP A 70 10.41 -5.14 26.89
CA ASP A 70 11.52 -5.24 27.80
C ASP A 70 11.72 -3.93 28.56
N ASN A 71 12.28 -4.09 29.74
CA ASN A 71 12.38 -3.19 30.86
C ASN A 71 13.61 -2.28 30.72
N GLU A 72 13.44 -0.95 30.61
CA GLU A 72 14.50 0.03 30.93
C GLU A 72 13.96 1.29 31.63
N GLU A 73 14.39 1.40 32.89
CA GLU A 73 14.63 2.55 33.78
C GLU A 73 13.59 3.65 34.07
N ALA A 74 13.42 3.83 35.38
CA ALA A 74 12.54 4.73 36.08
C ALA A 74 13.08 6.16 36.20
N THR A 75 12.20 7.15 36.04
CA THR A 75 12.22 8.36 36.88
C THR A 75 10.80 8.89 37.16
N ALA A 76 10.47 8.87 38.46
CA ALA A 76 9.72 9.88 39.22
C ALA A 76 8.33 10.41 38.76
N THR A 77 7.37 10.11 39.65
CA THR A 77 6.27 10.96 40.18
C THR A 77 4.97 11.09 39.39
N GLY A 78 3.87 10.69 40.05
CA GLY A 78 2.51 11.12 39.70
C GLY A 78 1.43 10.14 40.13
N ASP A 79 0.94 10.28 41.37
CA ASP A 79 -0.24 9.61 41.91
C ASP A 79 -1.45 9.58 40.96
N ARG A 80 -2.16 8.43 40.91
CA ARG A 80 -3.60 8.40 41.27
C ARG A 80 -4.15 6.99 41.48
N LEU A 81 -4.78 6.88 42.65
CA LEU A 81 -5.52 5.78 43.25
C LEU A 81 -6.86 5.48 42.56
N GLY A 82 -7.38 4.27 42.78
CA GLY A 82 -8.82 3.95 42.79
C GLY A 82 -9.13 2.65 42.03
N SER A 83 -9.23 1.49 42.70
CA SER A 83 -10.47 0.94 43.29
C SER A 83 -11.49 0.53 42.20
N SER A 84 -12.12 -0.64 42.18
CA SER A 84 -12.42 -1.61 43.23
C SER A 84 -13.01 -2.90 42.64
N SER A 85 -12.92 -3.92 43.46
CA SER A 85 -13.51 -5.27 43.48
C SER A 85 -15.03 -5.44 43.20
N SER A 86 -15.37 -6.73 43.09
CA SER A 86 -16.63 -7.44 43.42
C SER A 86 -17.44 -7.94 42.20
N LYS A 87 -17.44 -9.23 41.84
CA LYS A 87 -18.06 -10.46 42.43
C LYS A 87 -19.61 -10.49 42.36
N SER A 88 -20.08 -11.58 41.75
CA SER A 88 -21.23 -12.44 42.13
C SER A 88 -22.60 -12.32 41.43
N ASN A 89 -22.94 -13.44 40.79
CA ASN A 89 -24.16 -14.29 40.89
C ASN A 89 -25.56 -13.84 40.45
N GLY A 90 -26.21 -14.80 39.76
CA GLY A 90 -27.67 -15.06 39.73
C GLY A 90 -28.37 -14.45 38.50
N GLY A 91 -29.18 -15.14 37.70
CA GLY A 91 -29.91 -16.39 37.89
C GLY A 91 -31.42 -16.13 37.90
N ALA A 92 -32.11 -16.66 36.89
CA ALA A 92 -33.51 -17.14 36.86
C ALA A 92 -34.68 -16.22 36.39
N THR A 93 -35.36 -16.72 35.33
CA THR A 93 -36.84 -16.84 35.11
C THR A 93 -37.62 -15.55 34.84
N SER A 94 -38.68 -15.45 34.02
CA SER A 94 -39.69 -16.29 33.33
C SER A 94 -40.38 -15.35 32.30
N GLY A 95 -41.17 -15.69 31.28
CA GLY A 95 -41.96 -16.84 30.89
C GLY A 95 -43.22 -16.29 30.18
N ASP A 96 -43.44 -16.62 28.91
CA ASP A 96 -44.67 -16.35 28.16
C ASP A 96 -45.45 -17.66 27.93
N THR A 97 -46.75 -17.63 28.24
CA THR A 97 -47.80 -18.65 27.96
C THR A 97 -48.30 -18.53 26.48
N PRO A 98 -49.24 -19.35 25.92
CA PRO A 98 -50.33 -20.14 26.53
C PRO A 98 -50.68 -21.52 25.88
N ARG A 99 -51.63 -22.27 26.48
CA ARG A 99 -52.89 -22.79 25.87
C ARG A 99 -53.39 -24.16 26.40
N ALA A 100 -54.66 -24.15 26.84
CA ALA A 100 -55.72 -25.18 26.89
C ALA A 100 -55.44 -26.62 27.41
N ALA A 101 -56.16 -27.06 28.45
CA ALA A 101 -57.44 -27.79 28.36
C ALA A 101 -57.76 -28.59 29.67
N GLU A 102 -59.06 -28.65 29.97
CA GLU A 102 -59.80 -29.63 30.79
C GLU A 102 -59.78 -29.61 32.34
N ARG A 103 -61.01 -29.73 32.87
CA ARG A 103 -61.51 -29.81 34.27
C ARG A 103 -61.34 -31.26 34.82
N PRO A 104 -61.60 -31.63 36.12
CA PRO A 104 -62.71 -31.10 36.93
C PRO A 104 -62.66 -31.19 38.50
N ARG A 105 -63.73 -30.59 39.10
CA ARG A 105 -64.39 -30.82 40.40
C ARG A 105 -63.74 -30.34 41.72
N GLY A 106 -64.52 -29.53 42.45
CA GLY A 106 -64.49 -29.42 43.92
C GLY A 106 -65.03 -28.11 44.48
N ASP A 107 -66.36 -27.93 44.57
CA ASP A 107 -66.99 -26.86 45.38
C ASP A 107 -67.33 -27.37 46.79
N PRO A 108 -67.28 -26.53 47.83
CA PRO A 108 -68.12 -26.68 49.02
C PRO A 108 -69.16 -25.54 49.16
N PRO A 109 -70.27 -25.76 49.90
CA PRO A 109 -71.49 -24.99 49.75
C PRO A 109 -71.59 -23.82 50.76
N ARG A 110 -72.19 -22.69 50.36
CA ARG A 110 -72.73 -21.69 51.31
C ARG A 110 -74.00 -21.00 50.78
N PHE A 111 -75.10 -21.31 51.48
CA PHE A 111 -76.24 -20.45 51.84
C PHE A 111 -76.74 -19.40 50.82
N ARG A 112 -77.91 -19.70 50.22
CA ARG A 112 -78.78 -18.69 49.60
C ARG A 112 -79.55 -17.95 50.69
N SER A 113 -79.35 -16.64 50.80
CA SER A 113 -80.38 -15.74 51.35
C SER A 113 -80.77 -14.73 50.27
N SER A 114 -82.06 -14.77 49.96
CA SER A 114 -82.77 -13.78 49.17
C SER A 114 -82.74 -12.43 49.90
N PHE A 115 -82.24 -11.40 49.23
CA PHE A 115 -82.66 -10.03 49.52
C PHE A 115 -83.10 -9.35 48.24
N HIS A 116 -84.42 -9.21 48.12
CA HIS A 116 -85.05 -8.26 47.21
C HIS A 116 -84.66 -6.85 47.64
N ARG A 117 -84.10 -6.05 46.73
CA ARG A 117 -84.30 -4.60 46.77
C ARG A 117 -84.20 -3.99 45.39
N ARG A 118 -85.35 -3.96 44.70
CA ARG A 118 -85.61 -3.02 43.62
C ARG A 118 -86.85 -2.20 43.97
N ALA A 119 -86.63 -0.93 44.25
CA ALA A 119 -87.56 0.19 44.10
C ALA A 119 -86.70 1.46 44.25
N SER A 120 -86.19 2.03 43.14
CA SER A 120 -86.78 3.20 42.46
C SER A 120 -86.93 4.43 43.35
N SER A 121 -86.01 5.41 43.22
CA SER A 121 -86.36 6.84 43.24
C SER A 121 -85.21 7.68 42.67
N THR A 122 -85.48 8.19 41.46
CA THR A 122 -85.17 9.50 40.90
C THR A 122 -84.25 10.42 41.74
N THR A 123 -83.19 10.94 41.10
CA THR A 123 -82.24 12.03 41.48
C THR A 123 -80.77 11.69 41.78
N ARG A 124 -80.28 10.45 41.58
CA ARG A 124 -78.89 10.09 42.02
C ARG A 124 -78.04 9.29 41.04
N GLY A 125 -78.00 9.69 39.77
CA GLY A 125 -77.11 9.12 38.74
C GLY A 125 -75.91 10.00 38.34
N THR A 126 -75.79 11.21 38.89
CA THR A 126 -74.93 12.27 38.36
C THR A 126 -73.46 12.13 38.76
N TYR A 127 -73.13 11.76 40.00
CA TYR A 127 -71.72 11.72 40.44
C TYR A 127 -70.89 10.63 39.75
N ALA A 128 -71.44 9.42 39.62
CA ALA A 128 -70.78 8.31 38.94
C ALA A 128 -70.66 8.54 37.42
N ALA A 129 -71.68 9.17 36.81
CA ALA A 129 -71.63 9.59 35.42
C ALA A 129 -70.59 10.70 35.20
N ASN A 130 -70.57 11.73 36.04
CA ASN A 130 -69.59 12.82 35.98
C ASN A 130 -68.15 12.33 36.21
N LYS A 131 -67.93 11.31 37.06
CA LYS A 131 -66.62 10.66 37.22
C LYS A 131 -66.17 9.97 35.92
N ARG A 132 -67.08 9.31 35.20
CA ARG A 132 -66.78 8.65 33.92
C ARG A 132 -66.53 9.67 32.81
N ILE A 133 -67.33 10.74 32.76
CA ILE A 133 -67.14 11.84 31.80
C ILE A 133 -65.77 12.49 32.04
N ARG A 134 -65.44 12.86 33.27
CA ARG A 134 -64.11 13.41 33.61
C ARG A 134 -62.96 12.43 33.39
N ALA A 135 -63.19 11.13 33.53
CA ALA A 135 -62.19 10.13 33.20
C ALA A 135 -61.98 10.05 31.68
N LYS A 136 -63.07 10.08 30.91
CA LYS A 136 -63.03 10.08 29.45
C LYS A 136 -62.37 11.34 28.91
N GLU A 137 -62.75 12.52 29.40
CA GLU A 137 -62.11 13.80 29.03
C GLU A 137 -60.61 13.79 29.32
N ARG A 138 -60.16 13.22 30.45
CA ARG A 138 -58.73 13.09 30.74
C ARG A 138 -58.03 12.10 29.82
N VAL A 139 -58.69 11.02 29.44
CA VAL A 139 -58.13 10.05 28.49
C VAL A 139 -58.07 10.65 27.09
N ASP A 140 -59.11 11.37 26.67
CA ASP A 140 -59.17 12.05 25.39
C ASP A 140 -58.10 13.16 25.33
N GLN A 141 -57.90 13.92 26.42
CA GLN A 141 -56.81 14.89 26.55
C GLN A 141 -55.43 14.21 26.47
N LEU A 142 -55.25 13.10 27.18
CA LEU A 142 -53.99 12.35 27.13
C LEU A 142 -53.68 11.81 25.73
N HIS A 143 -54.69 11.45 24.92
CA HIS A 143 -54.46 11.06 23.53
C HIS A 143 -54.02 12.25 22.68
N ILE A 144 -54.67 13.41 22.83
CA ILE A 144 -54.29 14.63 22.10
C ILE A 144 -52.84 15.04 22.43
N ASP A 145 -52.49 15.06 23.72
CA ASP A 145 -51.13 15.42 24.16
C ASP A 145 -50.08 14.40 23.65
N LEU A 146 -50.47 13.13 23.47
CA LEU A 146 -49.59 12.06 22.99
C LEU A 146 -49.37 12.17 21.47
N ASP A 147 -50.42 12.50 20.71
CA ASP A 147 -50.34 12.75 19.28
C ASP A 147 -49.47 13.99 18.98
N GLU A 148 -49.63 15.09 19.72
CA GLU A 148 -48.79 16.29 19.59
C GLU A 148 -47.30 16.00 19.84
N LEU A 149 -46.99 15.23 20.89
CA LEU A 149 -45.62 14.82 21.21
C LEU A 149 -45.01 13.89 20.15
N GLU A 150 -45.83 13.09 19.47
CA GLU A 150 -45.39 12.19 18.40
C GLU A 150 -45.07 12.97 17.11
N GLU A 151 -45.86 13.99 16.77
CA GLU A 151 -45.57 14.90 15.65
C GLU A 151 -44.25 15.67 15.85
N ASP A 152 -44.02 16.22 17.05
CA ASP A 152 -42.77 16.93 17.38
C ASP A 152 -41.54 16.00 17.33
N LYS A 153 -41.70 14.75 17.76
CA LYS A 153 -40.64 13.72 17.65
C LYS A 153 -40.34 13.38 16.20
N SER A 154 -41.35 13.25 15.36
CA SER A 154 -41.17 12.90 13.94
C SER A 154 -40.39 13.99 13.18
N GLY A 155 -40.66 15.27 13.48
CA GLY A 155 -39.92 16.41 12.92
C GLY A 155 -38.48 16.49 13.42
N GLY A 156 -38.27 16.26 14.72
CA GLY A 156 -36.94 16.20 15.34
C GLY A 156 -36.08 15.04 14.83
N GLN A 157 -36.67 13.85 14.67
CA GLN A 157 -36.04 12.66 14.10
C GLN A 157 -35.71 12.83 12.62
N SER A 158 -36.60 13.48 11.84
CA SER A 158 -36.34 13.81 10.43
C SER A 158 -35.17 14.80 10.28
N LYS A 159 -35.07 15.79 11.16
CA LYS A 159 -33.99 16.78 11.15
C LYS A 159 -32.64 16.17 11.59
N THR A 160 -32.65 15.33 12.63
CA THR A 160 -31.45 14.57 13.04
C THR A 160 -31.03 13.55 11.99
N MET A 161 -31.97 12.83 11.37
CA MET A 161 -31.70 11.93 10.25
C MET A 161 -31.07 12.67 9.06
N ARG A 162 -31.55 13.87 8.74
CA ARG A 162 -30.97 14.72 7.68
C ARG A 162 -29.54 15.14 8.00
N ILE A 163 -29.26 15.50 9.25
CA ILE A 163 -27.90 15.83 9.70
C ILE A 163 -26.97 14.60 9.61
N LEU A 164 -27.45 13.41 10.02
CA LEU A 164 -26.69 12.16 9.91
C LEU A 164 -26.37 11.78 8.47
N LEU A 165 -27.30 11.99 7.53
CA LEU A 165 -27.08 11.76 6.09
C LEU A 165 -26.02 12.70 5.52
N LEU A 166 -26.04 13.98 5.89
CA LEU A 166 -25.02 14.96 5.47
C LEU A 166 -23.63 14.60 6.01
N LEU A 167 -23.53 14.21 7.29
CA LEU A 167 -22.27 13.78 7.88
C LEU A 167 -21.72 12.51 7.23
N ARG A 168 -22.61 11.58 6.82
CA ARG A 168 -22.22 10.38 6.07
C ARG A 168 -21.71 10.73 4.68
N GLU A 169 -22.42 11.59 3.95
CA GLU A 169 -22.00 12.05 2.62
C GLU A 169 -20.68 12.85 2.68
N GLU A 170 -20.47 13.64 3.73
CA GLU A 170 -19.18 14.30 3.96
C GLU A 170 -18.06 13.32 4.30
N ALA A 171 -18.37 12.26 5.05
CA ALA A 171 -17.40 11.20 5.33
C ALA A 171 -17.03 10.45 4.04
N ASP A 172 -18.02 10.10 3.23
CA ASP A 172 -17.84 9.41 1.94
C ASP A 172 -17.04 10.28 0.95
N ARG A 173 -17.31 11.59 0.86
CA ARG A 173 -16.49 12.51 0.05
C ARG A 173 -15.05 12.61 0.54
N ARG A 174 -14.81 12.58 1.85
CA ARG A 174 -13.46 12.62 2.42
C ARG A 174 -12.70 11.33 2.11
N THR A 175 -13.32 10.16 2.28
CA THR A 175 -12.71 8.87 1.98
C THR A 175 -12.39 8.73 0.50
N GLU A 176 -13.29 9.14 -0.40
CA GLU A 176 -13.05 9.17 -1.85
C GLU A 176 -11.88 10.08 -2.22
N SER A 177 -11.80 11.29 -1.65
CA SER A 177 -10.70 12.23 -1.90
C SER A 177 -9.34 11.71 -1.41
N GLU A 178 -9.35 10.86 -0.38
CA GLU A 178 -8.15 10.25 0.18
C GLU A 178 -7.76 8.99 -0.60
N ASP A 179 -8.75 8.20 -1.06
CA ASP A 179 -8.55 7.09 -1.99
C ASP A 179 -7.96 7.56 -3.32
N HIS A 180 -8.43 8.70 -3.84
CA HIS A 180 -7.88 9.32 -5.05
C HIS A 180 -6.39 9.68 -4.86
N ARG A 181 -6.05 10.36 -3.76
CA ARG A 181 -4.64 10.67 -3.43
C ARG A 181 -3.77 9.43 -3.31
N ARG A 182 -4.28 8.36 -2.68
CA ARG A 182 -3.54 7.08 -2.58
C ARG A 182 -3.34 6.39 -3.92
N ARG A 183 -4.23 6.60 -4.91
CA ARG A 183 -4.05 6.08 -6.26
C ARG A 183 -3.06 6.93 -7.04
N GLU A 184 -3.21 8.25 -6.97
CA GLU A 184 -2.28 9.23 -7.58
C GLU A 184 -0.85 9.00 -7.09
N ASP A 185 -0.61 8.86 -5.77
CA ASP A 185 0.73 8.57 -5.22
C ASP A 185 1.33 7.26 -5.78
N ARG A 186 0.51 6.24 -6.05
CA ARG A 186 0.98 4.98 -6.65
C ARG A 186 1.30 5.17 -8.13
N GLU A 187 0.46 5.90 -8.83
CA GLU A 187 0.66 6.23 -10.25
C GLU A 187 1.88 7.11 -10.45
N GLU A 188 2.11 8.08 -9.57
CA GLU A 188 3.30 8.93 -9.56
C GLU A 188 4.58 8.14 -9.33
N ARG A 189 4.58 7.17 -8.39
CA ARG A 189 5.72 6.27 -8.19
C ARG A 189 6.03 5.45 -9.43
N LEU A 190 5.00 4.90 -10.06
CA LEU A 190 5.14 4.12 -11.30
C LEU A 190 5.59 5.01 -12.47
N ALA A 191 5.11 6.25 -12.55
CA ALA A 191 5.52 7.21 -13.56
C ALA A 191 6.99 7.64 -13.38
N ALA A 192 7.41 7.90 -12.14
CA ALA A 192 8.81 8.20 -11.81
C ALA A 192 9.73 7.03 -12.15
N GLU A 193 9.35 5.79 -11.81
CA GLU A 193 10.11 4.59 -12.17
C GLU A 193 10.20 4.42 -13.70
N ARG A 194 9.11 4.67 -14.44
CA ARG A 194 9.11 4.63 -15.91
C ARG A 194 10.05 5.67 -16.52
N LEU A 195 10.01 6.91 -16.03
CA LEU A 195 10.90 7.98 -16.48
C LEU A 195 12.37 7.62 -16.20
N GLU A 196 12.67 7.09 -15.02
CA GLU A 196 14.02 6.63 -14.69
C GLU A 196 14.47 5.47 -15.59
N CYS A 197 13.59 4.51 -15.88
CA CYS A 197 13.87 3.44 -16.84
C CYS A 197 14.13 3.97 -18.25
N GLU A 198 13.36 4.95 -18.70
CA GLU A 198 13.50 5.59 -20.00
C GLU A 198 14.82 6.38 -20.10
N GLU A 199 15.19 7.13 -19.08
CA GLU A 199 16.49 7.82 -19.01
C GLU A 199 17.65 6.83 -19.06
N ARG A 200 17.59 5.75 -18.29
CA ARG A 200 18.61 4.68 -18.32
C ARG A 200 18.68 4.00 -19.67
N GLU A 201 17.54 3.81 -20.34
CA GLU A 201 17.51 3.26 -21.69
C GLU A 201 18.05 4.24 -22.74
N GLN A 202 17.73 5.52 -22.62
CA GLN A 202 18.24 6.57 -23.47
C GLN A 202 19.77 6.65 -23.36
N VAL A 203 20.32 6.65 -22.14
CA VAL A 203 21.77 6.59 -21.92
C VAL A 203 22.40 5.35 -22.57
N ARG A 204 21.74 4.18 -22.49
CA ARG A 204 22.22 2.97 -23.17
C ARG A 204 22.22 3.13 -24.70
N ARG A 205 21.17 3.71 -25.27
CA ARG A 205 21.06 3.96 -26.71
C ARG A 205 22.11 4.97 -27.17
N GLU A 206 22.30 6.06 -26.43
CA GLU A 206 23.30 7.09 -26.70
C GLU A 206 24.73 6.52 -26.60
N ASN A 207 25.01 5.70 -25.58
CA ASN A 207 26.31 5.04 -25.45
C ASN A 207 26.60 4.09 -26.62
N VAL A 208 25.60 3.32 -27.07
CA VAL A 208 25.75 2.45 -28.25
C VAL A 208 25.96 3.29 -29.51
N ALA A 209 25.19 4.36 -29.69
CA ALA A 209 25.32 5.27 -30.82
C ALA A 209 26.70 5.96 -30.83
N ALA A 210 27.18 6.44 -29.69
CA ALA A 210 28.50 7.05 -29.55
C ALA A 210 29.62 6.03 -29.86
N ALA A 211 29.49 4.79 -29.38
CA ALA A 211 30.45 3.72 -29.69
C ALA A 211 30.46 3.39 -31.19
N GLN A 212 29.30 3.37 -31.85
CA GLN A 212 29.20 3.20 -33.30
C GLN A 212 29.85 4.37 -34.06
N GLN A 213 29.58 5.61 -33.65
CA GLN A 213 30.19 6.79 -34.26
C GLN A 213 31.72 6.77 -34.15
N LEU A 214 32.28 6.33 -33.03
CA LEU A 214 33.74 6.18 -32.90
C LEU A 214 34.30 5.15 -33.87
N ARG A 215 33.62 4.00 -34.04
CA ARG A 215 34.02 2.97 -35.02
C ARG A 215 33.96 3.52 -36.44
N ASP A 216 32.89 4.20 -36.80
CA ASP A 216 32.72 4.79 -38.14
C ASP A 216 33.76 5.87 -38.42
N ASN A 217 34.03 6.73 -37.43
CA ASN A 217 35.09 7.74 -37.54
C ASN A 217 36.47 7.08 -37.69
N GLN A 218 36.73 5.98 -36.99
CA GLN A 218 37.97 5.24 -37.15
C GLN A 218 38.08 4.62 -38.54
N ILE A 219 37.00 4.02 -39.06
CA ILE A 219 36.96 3.47 -40.42
C ILE A 219 37.21 4.57 -41.44
N ARG A 220 36.57 5.74 -41.29
CA ARG A 220 36.79 6.89 -42.18
C ARG A 220 38.23 7.36 -42.15
N ARG A 221 38.84 7.50 -40.97
CA ARG A 221 40.25 7.89 -40.83
C ARG A 221 41.19 6.87 -41.47
N ASN A 222 40.94 5.57 -41.23
CA ASN A 222 41.73 4.50 -41.82
C ASN A 222 41.58 4.46 -43.36
N ALA A 223 40.37 4.69 -43.87
CA ALA A 223 40.11 4.75 -45.31
C ALA A 223 40.81 5.96 -45.97
N ALA A 224 40.78 7.12 -45.31
CA ALA A 224 41.50 8.32 -45.77
C ALA A 224 43.02 8.08 -45.80
N ALA A 225 43.59 7.53 -44.73
CA ALA A 225 45.01 7.18 -44.68
C ALA A 225 45.39 6.14 -45.74
N ALA A 226 44.52 5.15 -46.00
CA ALA A 226 44.74 4.17 -47.06
C ALA A 226 44.70 4.82 -48.46
N ALA A 227 43.81 5.79 -48.70
CA ALA A 227 43.77 6.55 -49.95
C ALA A 227 45.04 7.39 -50.15
N GLU A 228 45.50 8.09 -49.11
CA GLU A 228 46.75 8.85 -49.16
C GLU A 228 47.96 7.95 -49.46
N ASN A 229 48.03 6.78 -48.84
CA ASN A 229 49.10 5.81 -49.12
C ASN A 229 49.05 5.31 -50.56
N ARG A 230 47.87 5.12 -51.15
CA ARG A 230 47.72 4.76 -52.57
C ARG A 230 48.30 5.86 -53.46
N LEU A 231 47.94 7.12 -53.20
CA LEU A 231 48.47 8.27 -53.96
C LEU A 231 50.00 8.36 -53.86
N ARG A 232 50.58 8.17 -52.67
CA ARG A 232 52.05 8.14 -52.49
C ARG A 232 52.71 6.99 -53.26
N CYS A 233 52.08 5.82 -53.33
CA CYS A 233 52.59 4.72 -54.14
C CYS A 233 52.54 5.04 -55.63
N GLU A 234 51.44 5.62 -56.11
CA GLU A 234 51.30 6.04 -57.51
C GLU A 234 52.31 7.11 -57.89
N GLU A 235 52.56 8.08 -57.01
CA GLU A 235 53.58 9.12 -57.20
C GLU A 235 54.98 8.53 -57.34
N ARG A 236 55.37 7.58 -56.47
CA ARG A 236 56.65 6.87 -56.59
C ARG A 236 56.77 6.10 -57.90
N LEU A 237 55.71 5.41 -58.32
CA LEU A 237 55.69 4.70 -59.60
C LEU A 237 55.79 5.67 -60.79
N ALA A 238 55.21 6.86 -60.70
CA ALA A 238 55.35 7.90 -61.71
C ALA A 238 56.80 8.39 -61.82
N GLN A 239 57.45 8.64 -60.67
CA GLN A 239 58.86 9.02 -60.61
C GLN A 239 59.76 7.93 -61.22
N GLU A 240 59.55 6.66 -60.88
CA GLU A 240 60.31 5.54 -61.47
C GLU A 240 60.15 5.46 -62.99
N ARG A 241 58.94 5.71 -63.51
CA ARG A 241 58.70 5.78 -64.96
C ARG A 241 59.44 6.95 -65.59
N ASP A 242 59.49 8.11 -64.94
CA ASP A 242 60.23 9.28 -65.42
C ASP A 242 61.74 9.05 -65.40
N GLU A 243 62.27 8.47 -64.32
CA GLU A 243 63.68 8.08 -64.24
C GLU A 243 64.05 7.05 -65.31
N ALA A 244 63.20 6.05 -65.56
CA ALA A 244 63.44 5.08 -66.63
C ALA A 244 63.48 5.76 -68.01
N ARG A 245 62.57 6.72 -68.25
CA ARG A 245 62.59 7.56 -69.47
C ARG A 245 63.88 8.38 -69.57
N GLN A 246 64.38 8.93 -68.47
CA GLN A 246 65.65 9.68 -68.45
C GLN A 246 66.85 8.79 -68.72
N ARG A 247 66.98 7.65 -68.01
CA ARG A 247 68.08 6.67 -68.21
C ARG A 247 68.11 6.15 -69.65
N HIS A 248 66.95 5.90 -70.24
CA HIS A 248 66.86 5.50 -71.65
C HIS A 248 67.37 6.61 -72.59
N LYS A 249 66.99 7.87 -72.37
CA LYS A 249 67.51 9.01 -73.14
C LYS A 249 69.03 9.13 -73.01
N GLU A 250 69.57 9.01 -71.79
CA GLU A 250 71.02 9.04 -71.55
C GLU A 250 71.75 7.91 -72.29
N LEU A 251 71.22 6.68 -72.23
CA LEU A 251 71.78 5.53 -72.92
C LEU A 251 71.76 5.72 -74.44
N MET A 252 70.65 6.23 -74.99
CA MET A 252 70.55 6.56 -76.41
C MET A 252 71.56 7.62 -76.84
N LEU A 253 71.75 8.68 -76.05
CA LEU A 253 72.77 9.70 -76.32
C LEU A 253 74.18 9.10 -76.34
N ARG A 254 74.52 8.23 -75.38
CA ARG A 254 75.80 7.51 -75.36
C ARG A 254 75.96 6.63 -76.60
N PHE A 255 74.94 5.87 -76.98
CA PHE A 255 74.98 5.02 -78.17
C PHE A 255 75.17 5.84 -79.46
N CYS A 256 74.46 6.96 -79.60
CA CYS A 256 74.63 7.88 -80.74
C CYS A 256 76.02 8.52 -80.79
N SER A 257 76.70 8.71 -79.65
CA SER A 257 78.08 9.19 -79.63
C SER A 257 79.09 8.12 -80.06
N ILE A 258 78.87 6.86 -79.66
CA ILE A 258 79.71 5.72 -80.06
C ILE A 258 79.57 5.44 -81.56
N GLN A 259 78.34 5.46 -82.11
CA GLN A 259 78.13 5.27 -83.54
C GLN A 259 78.75 6.39 -84.39
N ARG A 260 78.73 7.64 -83.92
CA ARG A 260 79.41 8.76 -84.61
C ARG A 260 80.93 8.64 -84.55
N GLY A 261 81.49 8.15 -83.44
CA GLY A 261 82.93 7.88 -83.32
C GLY A 261 83.41 6.64 -84.08
N SER A 262 82.51 5.70 -84.40
CA SER A 262 82.82 4.47 -85.17
C SER A 262 82.69 4.64 -86.68
N ASN A 263 82.10 5.74 -87.17
CA ASN A 263 81.90 6.06 -88.59
C ASN A 263 82.85 7.18 -89.09
N ALA A 264 83.89 7.51 -88.33
CA ALA A 264 84.99 8.42 -88.69
C ALA A 264 86.29 7.63 -88.76
#